data_AF-A0LGM6-F1
#
_entry.id   AF-A0LGM6-F1
#
_cell.length_a   1.000
_cell.length_b   1.000
_cell.length_c   1.000
_cell.angle_alpha   90.00
_cell.angle_beta   90.00
_cell.angle_gamma   90.00
#
_symmetry.space_group_name_H-M   'P 1'
#
loop_
_entity.id
_entity.type
_entity.pdbx_description
1 polymer ?
#
loop_
_entity_poly.entity_id
_entity_poly.type
_entity_poly.pdbx_seq_one_letter_code
_entity_poly.pdbx_strand_id
1 'polypeptide(L)'
;MTRNWDDTDRFYLDFGNLLVASVSFIDEAFGKLALCHTSDDLKRKLVFQNMVPYDRKLLNDILISRLRQQTIATKTACRSHSQLKNGTT
;
A
#
# COMPACT_ATOMS: atom_id res chain seq x y z
N MET A 1 2.49 -11.17 2.36
CA MET A 1 2.95 -10.14 1.41
C MET A 1 3.89 -9.12 2.06
N THR A 2 4.28 -9.30 3.33
CA THR A 2 5.15 -8.36 4.06
C THR A 2 6.65 -8.70 4.01
N ARG A 3 7.06 -9.94 3.70
CA ARG A 3 8.50 -10.31 3.57
C ARG A 3 9.22 -9.43 2.55
N ASN A 4 8.66 -9.34 1.34
CA ASN A 4 9.23 -8.48 0.30
C ASN A 4 9.16 -6.99 0.67
N TRP A 5 8.27 -6.57 1.58
CA TRP A 5 8.22 -5.16 1.97
C TRP A 5 9.50 -4.76 2.67
N ASP A 6 9.92 -5.51 3.68
CA ASP A 6 11.10 -5.16 4.50
C ASP A 6 12.39 -5.25 3.69
N ASP A 7 12.49 -6.22 2.78
CA ASP A 7 13.69 -6.47 1.95
C ASP A 7 13.80 -5.57 0.70
N THR A 8 12.71 -4.89 0.32
CA THR A 8 12.69 -4.05 -0.90
C THR A 8 12.82 -2.57 -0.53
N ASP A 9 13.83 -1.91 -1.10
CA ASP A 9 14.03 -0.47 -0.96
C ASP A 9 12.92 0.35 -1.62
N ARG A 10 12.59 0.03 -2.88
CA ARG A 10 11.56 0.72 -3.67
C ARG A 10 10.81 -0.21 -4.60
N PHE A 11 9.50 -0.01 -4.69
CA PHE A 11 8.60 -0.62 -5.66
C PHE A 11 8.28 0.40 -6.75
N TYR A 12 8.66 0.08 -7.99
CA TYR A 12 8.32 0.87 -9.16
C TYR A 12 7.04 0.31 -9.78
N LEU A 13 6.00 1.15 -9.86
CA LEU A 13 4.68 0.80 -10.34
C LEU A 13 4.36 1.67 -11.56
N ASP A 14 4.45 1.08 -12.75
CA ASP A 14 4.17 1.75 -14.02
C ASP A 14 2.71 1.54 -14.44
N PHE A 15 1.97 2.63 -14.61
CA PHE A 15 0.56 2.65 -15.00
C PHE A 15 0.36 2.85 -16.50
N GLY A 16 1.44 2.99 -17.28
CA GLY A 16 1.40 3.02 -18.74
C GLY A 16 0.59 4.19 -19.33
N ASN A 17 0.36 5.26 -18.57
CA ASN A 17 -0.57 6.35 -18.89
C ASN A 17 -2.01 5.88 -19.15
N LEU A 18 -2.38 4.74 -18.58
CA LEU A 18 -3.73 4.22 -18.62
C LEU A 18 -4.52 4.68 -17.40
N LEU A 19 -5.80 4.96 -17.62
CA LEU A 19 -6.75 5.19 -16.55
C LEU A 19 -7.11 3.85 -15.90
N VAL A 20 -7.00 3.76 -14.58
CA VAL A 20 -7.49 2.61 -13.83
C VAL A 20 -9.02 2.66 -13.81
N ALA A 21 -9.66 1.70 -14.47
CA ALA A 21 -11.11 1.67 -14.64
C ALA A 21 -11.89 1.42 -13.32
N SER A 22 -11.22 1.01 -12.24
CA SER A 22 -11.85 0.62 -10.98
C SER A 22 -11.23 1.32 -9.78
N VAL A 23 -12.05 2.10 -9.07
CA VAL A 23 -11.67 2.71 -7.79
C VAL A 23 -11.33 1.63 -6.75
N SER A 24 -12.13 0.56 -6.71
CA SER A 24 -11.94 -0.54 -5.76
C SER A 24 -10.60 -1.24 -5.93
N PHE A 25 -10.06 -1.29 -7.17
CA PHE A 25 -8.73 -1.83 -7.41
C PHE A 25 -7.65 -1.01 -6.67
N ILE A 26 -7.69 0.32 -6.78
CA ILE A 26 -6.73 1.20 -6.10
C ILE A 26 -6.87 1.06 -4.58
N ASP A 27 -8.10 1.01 -4.08
CA ASP A 27 -8.35 0.85 -2.64
C ASP A 27 -7.86 -0.49 -2.09
N GLU A 28 -8.11 -1.59 -2.78
CA GLU A 28 -7.64 -2.90 -2.32
C GLU A 28 -6.12 -3.02 -2.39
N ALA A 29 -5.52 -2.56 -3.51
CA ALA A 29 -4.08 -2.66 -3.74
C ALA A 29 -3.27 -1.81 -2.74
N PHE A 30 -3.71 -0.57 -2.49
CA PHE A 30 -2.94 0.40 -1.71
C PHE A 30 -3.52 0.69 -0.32
N GLY A 31 -4.82 0.49 -0.12
CA GLY A 31 -5.48 0.76 1.15
C GLY A 31 -4.98 -0.13 2.27
N LYS A 32 -4.69 -1.41 2.00
CA LYS A 32 -4.08 -2.31 2.99
C LYS A 32 -2.66 -1.87 3.37
N LEU A 33 -1.86 -1.40 2.41
CA LEU A 33 -0.54 -0.86 2.68
C LEU A 33 -0.63 0.37 3.59
N ALA A 34 -1.60 1.25 3.34
CA ALA A 34 -1.90 2.41 4.17
C ALA A 34 -2.42 2.08 5.58
N LEU A 35 -2.88 0.86 5.83
CA LEU A 35 -3.23 0.40 7.18
C LEU A 35 -2.03 -0.22 7.93
N CYS A 36 -1.03 -0.71 7.20
CA CYS A 36 0.10 -1.45 7.75
C CYS A 36 1.39 -0.63 7.89
N HIS A 37 1.55 0.44 7.09
CA HIS A 37 2.78 1.21 6.99
C HIS A 37 2.54 2.71 7.25
N THR A 38 3.57 3.44 7.65
CA THR A 38 3.46 4.88 7.88
C THR A 38 3.40 5.64 6.56
N SER A 39 2.86 6.87 6.58
CA SER A 39 2.85 7.75 5.41
C SER A 39 4.25 7.93 4.80
N ASP A 40 5.26 8.13 5.65
CA ASP A 40 6.64 8.33 5.21
C ASP A 40 7.26 7.06 4.59
N ASP A 41 6.94 5.88 5.13
CA ASP A 41 7.40 4.61 4.57
C ASP A 41 6.78 4.37 3.18
N LEU A 42 5.48 4.62 3.03
CA LEU A 42 4.78 4.52 1.74
C LEU A 42 5.36 5.48 0.70
N LYS A 43 5.59 6.75 1.07
CA LYS A 43 6.19 7.75 0.18
C LYS A 43 7.61 7.39 -0.25
N ARG A 44 8.39 6.80 0.66
CA ARG A 44 9.76 6.38 0.37
C ARG A 44 9.80 5.15 -0.55
N LYS A 45 8.93 4.18 -0.31
CA LYS A 45 8.97 2.86 -0.98
C LYS A 45 8.15 2.80 -2.26
N LEU A 46 7.05 3.53 -2.41
CA LEU A 46 6.19 3.43 -3.59
C LEU A 46 6.51 4.53 -4.61
N VAL A 47 6.93 4.12 -5.81
CA VAL A 47 7.24 5.02 -6.92
C VAL A 47 6.24 4.77 -8.05
N PHE A 48 5.30 5.71 -8.23
CA PHE A 48 4.24 5.63 -9.24
C PHE A 48 4.67 6.32 -10.54
N GLN A 49 4.91 5.54 -11.59
CA GLN A 49 5.30 5.99 -12.93
C GLN A 49 4.10 6.01 -13.88
N ASN A 50 4.07 6.98 -14.80
CA ASN A 50 3.03 7.12 -15.84
C ASN A 50 1.59 6.99 -15.32
N MET A 51 1.32 7.45 -14.09
CA MET A 51 -0.02 7.47 -13.51
C MET A 51 -0.73 8.75 -13.89
N VAL A 52 -1.92 8.63 -14.46
CA VAL A 52 -2.73 9.78 -14.86
C VAL A 52 -3.14 10.64 -13.65
N PRO A 53 -3.34 11.96 -13.81
CA PRO A 53 -3.60 12.86 -12.68
C PRO A 53 -4.84 12.50 -11.85
N TYR A 54 -5.88 11.96 -12.49
CA TYR A 54 -7.11 11.52 -11.82
C TYR A 54 -6.82 10.39 -10.83
N ASP A 55 -6.17 9.32 -11.28
CA ASP A 55 -5.82 8.18 -10.44
C ASP A 55 -4.87 8.56 -9.31
N ARG A 56 -3.96 9.51 -9.57
CA ARG A 56 -3.07 10.03 -8.52
C ARG A 56 -3.84 10.74 -7.42
N LYS A 57 -4.85 11.53 -7.77
CA LYS A 57 -5.72 12.18 -6.79
C LYS A 57 -6.50 11.15 -5.99
N LEU A 58 -7.11 10.18 -6.68
CA LEU A 58 -7.86 9.10 -6.06
C LEU A 58 -7.01 8.25 -5.10
N LEU A 59 -5.80 7.87 -5.52
CA LEU A 59 -4.83 7.17 -4.69
C LEU A 59 -4.52 7.97 -3.42
N ASN A 60 -4.23 9.27 -3.55
CA ASN A 60 -3.93 10.11 -2.39
C ASN A 60 -5.11 10.17 -1.41
N ASP A 61 -6.33 10.32 -1.92
CA ASP A 61 -7.55 10.35 -1.11
C ASP A 61 -7.74 9.04 -0.33
N ILE A 62 -7.53 7.89 -1.00
CA ILE A 62 -7.56 6.55 -0.40
C ILE A 62 -6.48 6.41 0.68
N LEU A 63 -5.23 6.73 0.36
CA LEU A 63 -4.12 6.60 1.31
C LEU A 63 -4.36 7.45 2.56
N ILE A 64 -4.81 8.70 2.41
CA ILE A 64 -5.12 9.60 3.54
C ILE A 64 -6.27 9.02 4.38
N SER A 65 -7.34 8.57 3.73
CA SER A 65 -8.50 7.98 4.41
C SER A 65 -8.09 6.76 5.25
N ARG A 66 -7.30 5.85 4.69
CA ARG A 66 -6.85 4.62 5.34
C ARG A 66 -5.81 4.88 6.43
N LEU A 67 -4.88 5.82 6.21
CA LEU A 67 -3.92 6.25 7.24
C LEU A 67 -4.63 6.78 8.50
N ARG A 68 -5.75 7.50 8.35
CA ARG A 68 -6.57 7.99 9.47
C ARG A 68 -7.30 6.86 10.22
N GLN A 69 -7.55 5.73 9.56
CA GLN A 69 -8.21 4.56 10.12
C GLN A 69 -7.22 3.61 10.81
N GLN A 70 -5.92 3.90 10.80
CA GLN A 70 -4.93 3.07 11.50
C GLN A 70 -5.20 3.03 13.01
N THR A 71 -5.44 1.84 13.53
CA THR A 71 -5.53 1.58 14.97
C THR A 71 -4.37 0.70 15.42
N ILE A 72 -4.16 0.59 16.74
CA ILE A 72 -3.22 -0.38 17.32
C ILE A 72 -3.56 -1.80 16.84
N ALA A 73 -4.86 -2.15 16.78
CA ALA A 73 -5.31 -3.46 16.31
C ALA A 73 -4.92 -3.72 14.84
N THR A 74 -5.08 -2.71 13.97
CA THR A 74 -4.72 -2.84 12.55
C THR A 74 -3.22 -3.03 12.36
N LYS A 75 -2.40 -2.28 13.10
CA LYS A 75 -0.93 -2.42 13.08
C LYS A 75 -0.49 -3.80 13.58
N THR A 76 -1.12 -4.33 14.63
CA THR A 76 -0.84 -5.67 15.15
C THR A 76 -1.20 -6.75 14.14
N ALA A 77 -2.38 -6.67 13.51
CA ALA A 77 -2.81 -7.64 12.49
C ALA A 77 -1.83 -7.74 11.30
N CYS A 78 -1.25 -6.61 10.89
CA CYS A 78 -0.24 -6.58 9.82
C CYS A 78 1.08 -7.28 10.21
N ARG A 79 1.46 -7.25 11.50
CA ARG A 79 2.65 -7.95 12.03
C ARG A 79 2.38 -9.43 12.26
N SER A 80 1.21 -9.82 12.76
CA SER A 80 0.88 -11.25 12.99
C SER A 80 0.88 -12.06 11.69
N HIS A 81 0.45 -11.44 10.59
CA HIS A 81 0.47 -12.07 9.25
C HIS A 81 1.88 -12.28 8.68
N SER A 82 2.90 -11.54 9.14
CA SER A 82 4.29 -11.81 8.74
C SER A 82 4.89 -12.99 9.51
N GLN A 83 4.47 -13.19 10.77
CA GLN A 83 4.99 -14.26 11.64
C GLN A 83 4.32 -15.62 11.42
N LEU A 84 3.02 -15.68 11.15
CA LEU A 84 2.30 -16.96 10.91
C LEU A 84 2.80 -17.71 9.65
N LYS A 85 3.41 -17.02 8.68
CA LYS A 85 4.03 -17.66 7.50
C LYS A 85 5.44 -18.22 7.75
N ASN A 86 6.03 -17.96 8.92
CA ASN A 86 7.35 -18.48 9.30
C ASN A 86 7.26 -19.70 10.23
N GLY A 87 6.06 -20.13 10.62
CA GLY A 87 5.83 -21.22 11.58
C GLY A 87 5.37 -22.55 10.98
N THR A 88 5.51 -22.75 9.67
CA THR A 88 5.28 -24.06 9.02
C THR A 88 6.55 -24.46 8.27
N THR A 89 7.53 -24.92 9.05
CA THR A 89 8.59 -25.82 8.58
C THR A 89 8.63 -26.99 9.54
#